data_AF-A0AAV4CTM1-F1
#
_entry.id   AF-A0AAV4CTM1-F1
#
_cell.length_a   1.000
_cell.length_b   1.000
_cell.length_c   1.000
_cell.angle_alpha   90.00
_cell.angle_beta   90.00
_cell.angle_gamma   90.00
#
_symmetry.space_group_name_H-M   'P 1'
#
loop_
_entity.id
_entity.type
_entity.pdbx_description
1 polymer ?
#
loop_
_entity_poly.entity_id
_entity_poly.type
_entity_poly.pdbx_seq_one_letter_code
_entity_poly.pdbx_strand_id
1 'polypeptide(L)'
;MEKGISTLKRFEKVKRFFSLPNGRFRNDGFDQKLTFKNHVTHLKKKCLEALNLLRVLGHTDWGADRATLLKLNRTLVRSKLDYGSAVCGSAKKHVLRALDPIHHQGLLIALGAFRTSPINSLYAEAGEPSLEHRRIKLAFSYVLKLKSLPRNPCHDVVFEAPLSDFSADSKSEPNLVANTFEHIKNAKINLKTIDIFHVQCPPPCIQGNENVDKLAKAALNRASCSGKLICWSDLKPKINAYIHTVWQENWDAEGANKLHEVLPNMGEDLHKRGEGASRKRETAMCRLRRNNLFVMPVTAFTLSGIF
;
A
#
# COMPACT_ATOMS: atom_id res chain seq x y z
N MET A 1 35.53 1.32 17.50
CA MET A 1 34.84 0.12 18.00
C MET A 1 33.34 0.33 18.25
N GLU A 2 32.87 1.55 18.54
CA GLU A 2 31.44 1.85 18.80
C GLU A 2 30.48 1.60 17.62
N LYS A 3 30.93 1.76 16.36
CA LYS A 3 30.10 1.53 15.15
C LYS A 3 29.62 0.08 14.99
N GLY A 4 30.37 -0.90 15.51
CA GLY A 4 30.01 -2.32 15.46
C GLY A 4 28.95 -2.68 16.49
N ILE A 5 28.93 -1.97 17.62
CA ILE A 5 28.03 -2.26 18.75
C ILE A 5 26.61 -1.75 18.47
N SER A 6 26.45 -0.59 17.81
CA SER A 6 25.11 -0.07 17.43
C SER A 6 24.45 -0.89 16.31
N THR A 7 25.25 -1.39 15.34
CA THR A 7 24.77 -2.29 14.30
C THR A 7 24.41 -3.67 14.86
N LEU A 8 25.18 -4.19 15.82
CA LEU A 8 24.85 -5.43 16.53
C LEU A 8 23.59 -5.29 17.40
N LYS A 9 23.39 -4.17 18.11
CA LYS A 9 22.15 -3.90 18.85
C LYS A 9 20.93 -3.80 17.93
N ARG A 10 21.07 -3.13 16.78
CA ARG A 10 20.02 -3.07 15.74
C ARG A 10 19.75 -4.46 15.14
N PHE A 11 20.79 -5.24 14.93
CA PHE A 11 20.71 -6.61 14.42
C PHE A 11 20.05 -7.56 15.43
N GLU A 12 20.37 -7.47 16.73
CA GLU A 12 19.70 -8.25 17.79
C GLU A 12 18.24 -7.84 17.97
N LYS A 13 17.92 -6.55 17.93
CA LYS A 13 16.53 -6.05 18.07
C LYS A 13 15.67 -6.44 16.87
N VAL A 14 16.24 -6.40 15.66
CA VAL A 14 15.59 -6.89 14.44
C VAL A 14 15.57 -8.43 14.38
N LYS A 15 16.62 -9.13 14.85
CA LYS A 15 16.57 -10.58 15.03
C LYS A 15 15.48 -10.96 16.01
N ARG A 16 15.31 -10.27 17.15
CA ARG A 16 14.19 -10.49 18.08
C ARG A 16 12.83 -10.24 17.43
N PHE A 17 12.74 -9.24 16.55
CA PHE A 17 11.55 -9.01 15.71
C PHE A 17 11.25 -10.18 14.74
N PHE A 18 12.26 -10.98 14.35
CA PHE A 18 12.13 -12.10 13.39
C PHE A 18 12.39 -13.50 13.96
N SER A 19 12.80 -13.61 15.23
CA SER A 19 13.20 -14.84 15.93
C SER A 19 12.03 -15.32 16.77
N LEU A 20 11.14 -16.10 16.16
CA LEU A 20 10.22 -16.95 16.92
C LEU A 20 10.97 -18.18 17.45
N PRO A 21 10.68 -18.68 18.67
CA PRO A 21 11.46 -19.74 19.31
C PRO A 21 11.59 -21.03 18.50
N ASN A 22 10.70 -21.29 17.53
CA ASN A 22 10.68 -22.52 16.73
C ASN A 22 10.41 -22.28 15.21
N GLY A 23 10.58 -21.06 14.71
CA GLY A 23 10.27 -20.73 13.32
C GLY A 23 11.51 -20.78 12.42
N ARG A 24 11.63 -21.79 11.55
CA ARG A 24 12.59 -21.77 10.43
C ARG A 24 12.21 -20.65 9.45
N PHE A 25 12.57 -19.40 9.74
CA PHE A 25 12.69 -18.39 8.69
C PHE A 25 13.85 -18.82 7.79
N ARG A 26 13.56 -19.11 6.52
CA ARG A 26 14.55 -19.52 5.53
C ARG A 26 15.64 -18.43 5.47
N ASN A 27 16.81 -18.74 6.02
CA ASN A 27 17.90 -17.78 6.32
C ASN A 27 18.63 -17.24 5.08
N ASP A 28 18.17 -17.54 3.86
CA ASP A 28 18.96 -17.41 2.64
C ASP A 28 18.96 -16.01 2.01
N GLY A 29 18.63 -14.94 2.74
CA GLY A 29 18.47 -13.61 2.11
C GLY A 29 18.66 -12.36 2.96
N PHE A 30 18.88 -12.47 4.28
CA PHE A 30 19.11 -11.28 5.11
C PHE A 30 20.61 -10.97 5.20
N ASP A 31 21.00 -9.88 4.56
CA ASP A 31 22.32 -9.28 4.70
C ASP A 31 22.59 -8.97 6.20
N GLN A 32 23.80 -9.22 6.69
CA GLN A 32 24.21 -8.95 8.07
C GLN A 32 23.96 -7.49 8.46
N LYS A 33 24.02 -6.57 7.48
CA LYS A 33 23.73 -5.14 7.67
C LYS A 33 22.26 -4.76 7.47
N LEU A 34 21.38 -5.73 7.21
CA LEU A 34 19.95 -5.53 6.92
C LEU A 34 19.73 -4.46 5.85
N THR A 35 20.57 -4.45 4.80
CA THR A 35 20.44 -3.47 3.71
C THR A 35 19.31 -3.84 2.73
N PHE A 36 18.83 -5.08 2.79
CA PHE A 36 17.78 -5.68 1.95
C PHE A 36 18.01 -5.59 0.43
N LYS A 37 19.22 -5.24 -0.03
CA LYS A 37 19.51 -5.09 -1.47
C LYS A 37 19.22 -6.39 -2.25
N ASN A 38 19.73 -7.53 -1.77
CA ASN A 38 19.53 -8.84 -2.40
C ASN A 38 18.05 -9.25 -2.41
N HIS A 39 17.32 -8.92 -1.34
CA HIS A 39 15.90 -9.17 -1.27
C HIS A 39 15.13 -8.35 -2.31
N VAL A 40 15.45 -7.05 -2.43
CA VAL A 40 14.82 -6.15 -3.41
C VAL A 40 15.15 -6.54 -4.84
N THR A 41 16.38 -6.97 -5.14
CA THR A 41 16.74 -7.45 -6.49
C THR A 41 16.01 -8.74 -6.85
N HIS A 42 15.90 -9.68 -5.91
CA HIS A 42 15.13 -10.91 -6.10
C HIS A 42 13.63 -10.61 -6.29
N LEU A 43 13.07 -9.73 -5.47
CA LEU A 43 11.67 -9.31 -5.58
C LEU A 43 11.42 -8.63 -6.93
N LYS A 44 12.35 -7.79 -7.39
CA LYS A 44 12.30 -7.14 -8.70
C LYS A 44 12.25 -8.17 -9.82
N LYS A 45 13.11 -9.19 -9.79
CA LYS A 45 13.10 -10.28 -10.78
C LYS A 45 11.74 -10.98 -10.84
N LYS A 46 11.20 -11.38 -9.69
CA LYS A 46 9.88 -12.04 -9.61
C LYS A 46 8.72 -11.16 -10.09
N CYS A 47 8.83 -9.84 -9.93
CA CYS A 47 7.80 -8.92 -10.42
C CYS A 47 7.93 -8.68 -11.93
N LEU A 48 9.15 -8.65 -12.48
CA LEU A 48 9.36 -8.56 -13.93
C LEU A 48 8.77 -9.77 -14.67
N GLU A 49 8.90 -10.97 -14.11
CA GLU A 49 8.25 -12.18 -14.64
C GLU A 49 6.72 -12.03 -14.66
N ALA A 50 6.12 -11.52 -13.59
CA ALA A 50 4.68 -11.23 -13.55
C ALA A 50 4.25 -10.12 -14.53
N LEU A 51 5.10 -9.11 -14.75
CA LEU A 51 4.84 -8.07 -15.74
C LEU A 51 4.84 -8.61 -17.16
N ASN A 52 5.64 -9.64 -17.48
CA ASN A 52 5.62 -10.26 -18.80
C ASN A 52 4.25 -10.90 -19.09
N LEU A 53 3.64 -11.58 -18.10
CA LEU A 53 2.28 -12.09 -18.23
C LEU A 53 1.26 -10.98 -18.48
N LEU A 54 1.37 -9.87 -17.75
CA LEU A 54 0.52 -8.69 -17.97
C LEU A 54 0.71 -8.06 -19.36
N ARG A 55 1.94 -8.08 -19.92
CA ARG A 55 2.18 -7.60 -21.29
C ARG A 55 1.48 -8.46 -22.33
N VAL A 56 1.52 -9.78 -22.17
CA VAL A 56 0.84 -10.72 -23.09
C VAL A 56 -0.67 -10.51 -23.04
N LEU A 57 -1.26 -10.49 -21.85
CA LEU A 57 -2.69 -10.17 -21.67
C LEU A 57 -3.03 -8.70 -22.00
N GLY A 58 -1.98 -7.90 -22.20
CA GLY A 58 -1.97 -6.47 -22.44
C GLY A 58 -2.17 -6.05 -23.91
N HIS A 59 -2.45 -6.99 -24.81
CA HIS A 59 -2.55 -6.67 -26.24
C HIS A 59 -3.82 -5.87 -26.59
N THR A 60 -3.75 -4.90 -27.51
CA THR A 60 -4.89 -4.01 -27.82
C THR A 60 -6.04 -4.67 -28.58
N ASP A 61 -5.74 -5.72 -29.34
CA ASP A 61 -6.68 -6.31 -30.29
C ASP A 61 -7.51 -7.47 -29.71
N TRP A 62 -6.90 -8.28 -28.82
CA TRP A 62 -7.53 -9.43 -28.19
C TRP A 62 -7.31 -9.48 -26.66
N GLY A 63 -6.57 -8.53 -26.11
CA GLY A 63 -6.20 -8.53 -24.70
C GLY A 63 -7.34 -8.13 -23.77
N ALA A 64 -7.11 -8.30 -22.48
CA ALA A 64 -8.10 -8.09 -21.45
C ALA A 64 -8.48 -6.61 -21.28
N ASP A 65 -9.67 -6.38 -20.73
CA ASP A 65 -10.18 -5.06 -20.36
C ASP A 65 -9.30 -4.37 -19.29
N ARG A 66 -9.28 -3.03 -19.27
CA ARG A 66 -8.49 -2.23 -18.33
C ARG A 66 -8.79 -2.59 -16.87
N ALA A 67 -10.06 -2.73 -16.48
CA ALA A 67 -10.42 -3.04 -15.10
C ALA A 67 -9.87 -4.41 -14.69
N THR A 68 -9.93 -5.37 -15.60
CA THR A 68 -9.38 -6.72 -15.42
C THR A 68 -7.85 -6.68 -15.29
N LEU A 69 -7.16 -5.93 -16.14
CA LEU A 69 -5.70 -5.78 -16.04
C LEU A 69 -5.24 -5.09 -14.76
N LEU A 70 -5.95 -4.05 -14.31
CA LEU A 70 -5.65 -3.41 -13.03
C LEU A 70 -5.85 -4.40 -11.88
N LYS A 71 -6.88 -5.24 -11.93
CA LYS A 71 -7.10 -6.33 -10.97
C LYS A 71 -5.99 -7.38 -11.02
N LEU A 72 -5.54 -7.77 -12.22
CA LEU A 72 -4.41 -8.69 -12.39
C LEU A 72 -3.09 -8.08 -11.89
N ASN A 73 -2.86 -6.78 -12.11
CA ASN A 73 -1.71 -6.07 -11.59
C ASN A 73 -1.69 -6.05 -10.05
N ARG A 74 -2.85 -5.81 -9.43
CA ARG A 74 -3.02 -5.88 -7.96
C ARG A 74 -2.68 -7.26 -7.41
N THR A 75 -3.12 -8.32 -8.10
CA THR A 75 -2.99 -9.70 -7.62
C THR A 75 -1.63 -10.32 -7.89
N LEU A 76 -0.97 -9.99 -9.00
CA LEU A 76 0.30 -10.62 -9.41
C LEU A 76 1.54 -9.82 -9.02
N VAL A 77 1.49 -8.49 -9.16
CA VAL A 77 2.65 -7.60 -8.94
C VAL A 77 2.54 -6.92 -7.58
N ARG A 78 1.43 -6.21 -7.32
CA ARG A 78 1.27 -5.43 -6.08
C ARG A 78 1.27 -6.32 -4.83
N SER A 79 0.65 -7.49 -4.89
CA SER A 79 0.68 -8.48 -3.79
C SER A 79 2.11 -8.88 -3.39
N LYS A 80 3.01 -9.10 -4.36
CA LYS A 80 4.42 -9.41 -4.11
C LYS A 80 5.15 -8.22 -3.48
N LEU A 81 4.87 -7.01 -3.96
CA LEU A 81 5.45 -5.77 -3.42
C LEU A 81 4.97 -5.49 -1.98
N ASP A 82 3.70 -5.74 -1.70
CA ASP A 82 3.06 -5.54 -0.39
C ASP A 82 3.57 -6.56 0.64
N TYR A 83 3.85 -7.80 0.26
CA TYR A 83 4.33 -8.83 1.18
C TYR A 83 5.68 -8.46 1.83
N GLY A 84 6.61 -7.89 1.06
CA GLY A 84 7.93 -7.49 1.53
C GLY A 84 7.97 -6.16 2.29
N SER A 85 6.92 -5.34 2.22
CA SER A 85 6.98 -3.95 2.69
C SER A 85 7.18 -3.81 4.20
N ALA A 86 6.63 -4.73 4.99
CA ALA A 86 6.75 -4.71 6.45
C ALA A 86 8.19 -4.97 6.91
N VAL A 87 8.92 -5.81 6.17
CA VAL A 87 10.29 -6.21 6.48
C VAL A 87 11.29 -5.18 5.97
N CYS A 88 11.05 -4.62 4.79
CA CYS A 88 11.94 -3.66 4.16
C CYS A 88 11.85 -2.24 4.75
N GLY A 89 11.04 -2.01 5.80
CA GLY A 89 10.89 -0.69 6.43
C GLY A 89 12.16 -0.11 7.05
N SER A 90 13.20 -0.93 7.27
CA SER A 90 14.53 -0.47 7.71
C SER A 90 15.50 -0.16 6.56
N ALA A 91 15.12 -0.46 5.31
CA ALA A 91 15.95 -0.18 4.15
C ALA A 91 15.97 1.32 3.83
N LYS A 92 17.08 1.80 3.25
CA LYS A 92 17.20 3.19 2.80
C LYS A 92 16.20 3.50 1.68
N LYS A 93 15.68 4.73 1.62
CA LYS A 93 14.70 5.17 0.61
C LYS A 93 15.14 4.86 -0.82
N HIS A 94 16.42 5.07 -1.16
CA HIS A 94 16.92 4.79 -2.51
C HIS A 94 16.84 3.31 -2.91
N VAL A 95 16.99 2.38 -1.96
CA VAL A 95 16.87 0.94 -2.22
C VAL A 95 15.39 0.59 -2.48
N LEU A 96 14.48 1.18 -1.72
CA LEU A 96 13.04 0.98 -1.89
C LEU A 96 12.52 1.60 -3.20
N ARG A 97 13.05 2.76 -3.59
CA ARG A 97 12.71 3.43 -4.86
C ARG A 97 13.04 2.60 -6.10
N ALA A 98 13.94 1.61 -6.00
CA ALA A 98 14.22 0.68 -7.09
C ALA A 98 13.01 -0.19 -7.50
N LEU A 99 11.99 -0.29 -6.64
CA LEU A 99 10.73 -1.00 -6.91
C LEU A 99 9.67 -0.13 -7.61
N ASP A 100 9.77 1.19 -7.51
CA ASP A 100 8.76 2.11 -8.06
C ASP A 100 8.62 1.97 -9.59
N PRO A 101 9.70 1.80 -10.40
CA PRO A 101 9.59 1.56 -11.84
C PRO A 101 8.75 0.32 -12.21
N ILE A 102 8.77 -0.72 -11.38
CA ILE A 102 8.00 -1.95 -11.60
C ILE A 102 6.50 -1.66 -11.46
N HIS A 103 6.14 -0.92 -10.41
CA HIS A 103 4.76 -0.54 -10.16
C HIS A 103 4.25 0.40 -11.26
N HIS A 104 5.03 1.42 -11.64
CA HIS A 104 4.68 2.31 -12.77
C HIS A 104 4.51 1.51 -14.06
N GLN A 105 5.40 0.57 -14.34
CA GLN A 105 5.32 -0.25 -15.55
C GLN A 105 4.06 -1.12 -15.59
N GLY A 106 3.64 -1.69 -14.45
CA GLY A 106 2.38 -2.42 -14.35
C GLY A 106 1.17 -1.54 -14.66
N LEU A 107 1.16 -0.31 -14.13
CA LEU A 107 0.10 0.67 -14.41
C LEU A 107 0.11 1.13 -15.87
N LEU A 108 1.28 1.36 -16.46
CA LEU A 108 1.42 1.74 -17.87
C LEU A 108 0.81 0.67 -18.80
N ILE A 109 1.09 -0.61 -18.53
CA ILE A 109 0.56 -1.74 -19.32
C ILE A 109 -0.97 -1.83 -19.15
N ALA A 110 -1.46 -1.72 -17.92
CA ALA A 110 -2.89 -1.81 -17.63
C ALA A 110 -3.69 -0.65 -18.25
N LEU A 111 -3.10 0.55 -18.31
CA LEU A 111 -3.74 1.75 -18.88
C LEU A 111 -3.46 1.95 -20.39
N GLY A 112 -2.55 1.20 -21.00
CA GLY A 112 -2.12 1.42 -22.39
C GLY A 112 -1.39 2.76 -22.60
N ALA A 113 -0.78 3.28 -21.54
CA ALA A 113 -0.22 4.62 -21.47
C ALA A 113 1.16 4.77 -22.15
N PHE A 114 1.53 6.00 -22.55
CA PHE A 114 2.86 6.28 -23.09
C PHE A 114 3.95 6.08 -22.03
N ARG A 115 5.12 5.56 -22.43
CA ARG A 115 6.25 5.35 -21.50
C ARG A 115 6.78 6.65 -20.88
N THR A 116 6.58 7.78 -21.54
CA THR A 116 6.99 9.13 -21.11
C THR A 116 5.94 9.83 -20.24
N SER A 117 4.87 9.13 -19.85
CA SER A 117 3.80 9.74 -19.07
C SER A 117 4.29 10.15 -17.67
N PRO A 118 3.89 11.33 -17.16
CA PRO A 118 4.19 11.71 -15.78
C PRO A 118 3.57 10.70 -14.81
N ILE A 119 4.35 10.33 -13.78
CA ILE A 119 4.03 9.26 -12.84
C ILE A 119 2.76 9.58 -12.03
N ASN A 120 2.60 10.83 -11.61
CA ASN A 120 1.48 11.20 -10.74
C ASN A 120 0.15 11.22 -11.50
N SER A 121 0.15 11.65 -12.76
CA SER A 121 -1.01 11.49 -13.65
C SER A 121 -1.34 10.02 -13.92
N LEU A 122 -0.34 9.12 -13.90
CA LEU A 122 -0.58 7.68 -14.03
C LEU A 122 -1.30 7.12 -12.80
N TYR A 123 -0.91 7.55 -11.60
CA TYR A 123 -1.56 7.19 -10.35
C TYR A 123 -3.00 7.69 -10.28
N ALA A 124 -3.20 8.96 -10.68
CA ALA A 124 -4.50 9.59 -10.82
C ALA A 124 -5.44 8.79 -11.75
N GLU A 125 -5.00 8.52 -12.97
CA GLU A 125 -5.81 7.79 -13.94
C GLU A 125 -6.05 6.33 -13.49
N ALA A 126 -5.06 5.67 -12.89
CA ALA A 126 -5.22 4.30 -12.39
C ALA A 126 -6.16 4.18 -11.17
N GLY A 127 -6.41 5.29 -10.46
CA GLY A 127 -7.05 5.27 -9.15
C GLY A 127 -6.22 4.49 -8.13
N GLU A 128 -4.88 4.50 -8.25
CA GLU A 128 -3.98 3.81 -7.33
C GLU A 128 -2.94 4.79 -6.76
N PRO A 129 -2.75 4.84 -5.42
CA PRO A 129 -1.71 5.66 -4.83
C PRO A 129 -0.33 5.01 -5.01
N SER A 130 0.73 5.81 -4.88
CA SER A 130 2.10 5.34 -5.02
C SER A 130 2.47 4.24 -4.01
N LEU A 131 3.56 3.50 -4.30
CA LEU A 131 4.08 2.49 -3.39
C LEU A 131 4.44 3.07 -2.02
N GLU A 132 4.84 4.34 -1.94
CA GLU A 132 5.16 4.99 -0.67
C GLU A 132 3.92 5.13 0.22
N HIS A 133 2.84 5.72 -0.28
CA HIS A 133 1.56 5.79 0.42
C HIS A 133 1.06 4.39 0.81
N ARG A 134 1.27 3.40 -0.06
CA ARG A 134 0.91 2.01 0.21
C ARG A 134 1.72 1.41 1.36
N ARG A 135 3.03 1.65 1.41
CA ARG A 135 3.92 1.23 2.50
C ARG A 135 3.51 1.88 3.82
N ILE A 136 3.18 3.18 3.80
CA ILE A 136 2.68 3.91 4.98
C ILE A 136 1.38 3.27 5.46
N LYS A 137 0.41 3.04 4.57
CA LYS A 137 -0.87 2.39 4.91
C LYS A 137 -0.69 1.01 5.57
N LEU A 138 0.21 0.19 5.03
CA LEU A 138 0.50 -1.15 5.56
C LEU A 138 1.18 -1.07 6.92
N ALA A 139 2.17 -0.20 7.07
CA ALA A 139 2.88 0.00 8.33
C ALA A 139 1.96 0.60 9.41
N PHE A 140 1.10 1.55 9.07
CA PHE A 140 0.05 2.10 9.93
C PHE A 140 -0.85 0.97 10.45
N SER A 141 -1.42 0.17 9.53
CA SER A 141 -2.30 -0.95 9.89
C SER A 141 -1.58 -1.96 10.79
N TYR A 142 -0.30 -2.22 10.52
CA TYR A 142 0.53 -3.12 11.30
C TYR A 142 0.76 -2.61 12.72
N VAL A 143 1.07 -1.32 12.91
CA VAL A 143 1.27 -0.71 14.23
C VAL A 143 -0.02 -0.76 15.06
N LEU A 144 -1.18 -0.43 14.49
CA LEU A 144 -2.45 -0.53 15.24
C LEU A 144 -2.77 -1.98 15.61
N LYS A 145 -2.52 -2.93 14.70
CA LYS A 145 -2.69 -4.35 14.98
C LYS A 145 -1.73 -4.81 16.10
N LEU A 146 -0.47 -4.38 16.07
CA LEU A 146 0.49 -4.68 17.13
C LEU A 146 0.02 -4.10 18.47
N LYS A 147 -0.53 -2.89 18.50
CA LYS A 147 -1.06 -2.28 19.73
C LYS A 147 -2.15 -3.13 20.38
N SER A 148 -2.99 -3.76 19.54
CA SER A 148 -4.03 -4.67 20.01
C SER A 148 -3.50 -6.04 20.48
N LEU A 149 -2.23 -6.38 20.22
CA LEU A 149 -1.63 -7.69 20.50
C LEU A 149 -0.39 -7.57 21.40
N PRO A 150 -0.56 -7.33 22.72
CA PRO A 150 0.55 -7.15 23.65
C PRO A 150 1.41 -8.41 23.83
N ARG A 151 0.89 -9.60 23.52
CA ARG A 151 1.65 -10.86 23.57
C ARG A 151 2.63 -11.06 22.41
N ASN A 152 2.60 -10.18 21.41
CA ASN A 152 3.50 -10.29 20.26
C ASN A 152 4.92 -9.84 20.67
N PRO A 153 5.99 -10.60 20.38
CA PRO A 153 7.37 -10.18 20.70
C PRO A 153 7.77 -8.83 20.08
N CYS A 154 7.09 -8.42 18.99
CA CYS A 154 7.32 -7.14 18.34
C CYS A 154 6.60 -5.97 19.03
N HIS A 155 5.67 -6.22 19.96
CA HIS A 155 4.95 -5.17 20.69
C HIS A 155 5.92 -4.35 21.54
N ASP A 156 6.71 -5.00 22.37
CA ASP A 156 7.61 -4.36 23.34
C ASP A 156 8.72 -3.58 22.61
N VAL A 157 9.22 -4.14 21.50
CA VAL A 157 10.22 -3.49 20.65
C VAL A 157 9.71 -2.17 20.06
N VAL A 158 8.42 -2.08 19.73
CA VAL A 158 7.82 -0.92 19.05
C VAL A 158 7.27 0.11 20.04
N PHE A 159 6.70 -0.33 21.19
CA PHE A 159 6.00 0.55 22.13
C PHE A 159 6.74 0.83 23.43
N GLU A 160 7.66 -0.03 23.88
CA GLU A 160 8.40 0.15 25.14
C GLU A 160 9.82 0.71 24.93
N ALA A 161 10.37 0.58 23.72
CA ALA A 161 11.61 1.26 23.38
C ALA A 161 11.38 2.79 23.32
N PRO A 162 12.23 3.60 23.96
CA PRO A 162 12.19 5.05 23.81
C PRO A 162 12.18 5.43 22.33
N LEU A 163 11.24 6.27 21.89
CA LEU A 163 11.23 6.83 20.52
C LEU A 163 12.57 7.52 20.20
N SER A 164 13.32 7.95 21.21
CA SER A 164 14.68 8.48 21.12
C SER A 164 15.72 7.46 20.64
N ASP A 165 15.52 6.15 20.85
CA ASP A 165 16.41 5.10 20.33
C ASP A 165 16.21 4.87 18.83
N PHE A 166 15.07 5.30 18.28
CA PHE A 166 14.77 5.29 16.85
C PHE A 166 15.04 6.62 16.17
N SER A 167 15.14 7.71 16.94
CA SER A 167 15.63 9.00 16.45
C SER A 167 17.14 8.93 16.29
N ALA A 168 17.54 8.51 15.09
CA ALA A 168 18.76 8.89 14.39
C ALA A 168 19.91 9.40 15.27
N ASP A 169 20.92 8.54 15.48
CA ASP A 169 22.28 8.98 15.16
C ASP A 169 22.19 9.70 13.80
N SER A 170 22.63 10.97 13.77
CA SER A 170 22.38 12.04 12.79
C SER A 170 22.60 11.75 11.28
N LYS A 171 22.78 10.49 10.87
CA LYS A 171 23.02 10.03 9.50
C LYS A 171 22.15 8.85 9.04
N SER A 172 21.24 8.31 9.86
CA SER A 172 20.37 7.19 9.46
C SER A 172 18.91 7.62 9.35
N GLU A 173 18.29 7.36 8.20
CA GLU A 173 16.86 7.64 7.96
C GLU A 173 16.01 6.91 9.03
N PRO A 174 15.00 7.58 9.61
CA PRO A 174 14.08 6.97 10.56
C PRO A 174 13.41 5.74 9.92
N ASN A 175 13.27 4.67 10.70
CA ASN A 175 12.62 3.45 10.23
C ASN A 175 11.16 3.73 9.85
N LEU A 176 10.60 2.94 8.93
CA LEU A 176 9.21 3.09 8.46
C LEU A 176 8.20 3.11 9.62
N VAL A 177 8.51 2.42 10.72
CA VAL A 177 7.69 2.38 11.94
C VAL A 177 7.73 3.71 12.70
N ALA A 178 8.88 4.37 12.85
CA ALA A 178 8.95 5.70 13.48
C ALA A 178 8.14 6.73 12.69
N ASN A 179 8.26 6.73 11.36
CA ASN A 179 7.47 7.64 10.51
C ASN A 179 5.96 7.38 10.64
N THR A 180 5.54 6.14 10.92
CA THR A 180 4.11 5.84 11.10
C THR A 180 3.50 6.46 12.34
N PHE A 181 4.27 6.70 13.40
CA PHE A 181 3.73 7.37 14.60
C PHE A 181 3.35 8.82 14.32
N GLU A 182 4.10 9.51 13.46
CA GLU A 182 3.74 10.85 12.98
C GLU A 182 2.44 10.81 12.18
N HIS A 183 2.30 9.86 11.25
CA HIS A 183 1.05 9.66 10.51
C HIS A 183 -0.14 9.30 11.41
N ILE A 184 0.06 8.50 12.47
CA ILE A 184 -0.97 8.17 13.46
C ILE A 184 -1.42 9.42 14.22
N LYS A 185 -0.47 10.27 14.62
CA LYS A 185 -0.74 11.55 15.28
C LYS A 185 -1.53 12.48 14.38
N ASN A 186 -1.11 12.61 13.12
CA ASN A 186 -1.78 13.46 12.11
C ASN A 186 -3.19 12.95 11.78
N ALA A 187 -3.40 11.63 11.79
CA ALA A 187 -4.71 11.01 11.64
C ALA A 187 -5.63 11.16 12.87
N LYS A 188 -5.16 11.81 13.96
CA LYS A 188 -5.89 12.04 15.22
C LYS A 188 -6.42 10.73 15.85
N ILE A 189 -5.68 9.63 15.72
CA ILE A 189 -6.04 8.34 16.32
C ILE A 189 -5.42 8.23 17.71
N ASN A 190 -6.26 8.05 18.73
CA ASN A 190 -5.78 7.80 20.08
C ASN A 190 -5.45 6.32 20.28
N LEU A 191 -4.17 6.01 20.51
CA LEU A 191 -3.72 4.63 20.72
C LEU A 191 -4.25 4.01 22.03
N LYS A 192 -4.71 4.82 22.99
CA LYS A 192 -5.26 4.35 24.28
C LYS A 192 -6.70 3.83 24.15
N THR A 193 -7.42 4.22 23.10
CA THR A 193 -8.80 3.78 22.86
C THR A 193 -8.85 2.50 22.05
N ILE A 194 -7.71 1.91 21.69
CA ILE A 194 -7.66 0.68 20.90
C ILE A 194 -7.82 -0.49 21.86
N ASP A 195 -8.78 -1.36 21.56
CA ASP A 195 -9.01 -2.56 22.35
C ASP A 195 -7.85 -3.54 22.22
N ILE A 196 -7.55 -4.23 23.32
CA ILE A 196 -6.61 -5.33 23.31
C ILE A 196 -7.37 -6.52 22.74
N PHE A 197 -6.96 -6.96 21.56
CA PHE A 197 -7.55 -8.10 20.89
C PHE A 197 -7.19 -9.38 21.65
N HIS A 198 -8.06 -9.77 22.57
CA HIS A 198 -7.88 -10.95 23.40
C HIS A 198 -8.69 -12.11 22.81
N VAL A 199 -8.40 -12.54 21.58
CA VAL A 199 -9.12 -13.68 20.97
C VAL A 199 -8.17 -14.73 20.41
N GLN A 200 -8.08 -15.85 21.12
CA GLN A 200 -7.88 -17.15 20.49
C GLN A 200 -9.12 -17.40 19.65
N CYS A 201 -9.03 -17.17 18.34
CA CYS A 201 -10.11 -17.56 17.44
C CYS A 201 -10.00 -19.09 17.29
N PRO A 202 -10.95 -19.88 17.82
CA PRO A 202 -10.96 -21.30 17.52
C PRO A 202 -11.17 -21.50 16.01
N PRO A 203 -10.67 -22.60 15.43
CA PRO A 203 -10.90 -22.92 14.02
C PRO A 203 -12.39 -22.83 13.64
N PRO A 204 -12.70 -22.47 12.39
CA PRO A 204 -14.08 -22.48 11.92
C PRO A 204 -14.64 -23.90 12.11
N CYS A 205 -15.84 -24.01 12.70
CA CYS A 205 -16.58 -25.23 13.09
C CYS A 205 -16.63 -25.60 14.60
N ILE A 206 -16.48 -24.66 15.54
CA ILE A 206 -16.73 -24.94 16.98
C ILE A 206 -17.96 -24.17 17.47
N GLN A 207 -18.76 -24.86 18.29
CA GLN A 207 -20.06 -24.55 18.91
C GLN A 207 -20.13 -23.23 19.73
N GLY A 208 -19.11 -22.36 19.64
CA GLY A 208 -19.02 -21.06 20.32
C GLY A 208 -19.34 -19.84 19.46
N ASN A 209 -19.30 -19.94 18.12
CA ASN A 209 -19.61 -18.79 17.24
C ASN A 209 -21.07 -18.33 17.37
N GLU A 210 -22.00 -19.25 17.58
CA GLU A 210 -23.42 -18.91 17.76
C GLU A 210 -23.65 -18.09 19.03
N ASN A 211 -22.90 -18.35 20.10
CA ASN A 211 -22.98 -17.58 21.34
C ASN A 211 -22.38 -16.19 21.17
N VAL A 212 -21.26 -16.08 20.43
CA VAL A 212 -20.66 -14.78 20.08
C VAL A 212 -21.64 -13.96 19.22
N ASP A 213 -22.28 -14.56 18.23
CA ASP A 213 -23.27 -13.89 17.37
C ASP A 213 -24.53 -13.48 18.14
N LYS A 214 -25.02 -14.33 19.06
CA LYS A 214 -26.15 -14.00 19.94
C LYS A 214 -25.81 -12.82 20.86
N LEU A 215 -24.62 -12.81 21.45
CA LEU A 215 -24.15 -11.71 22.30
C LEU A 215 -23.95 -10.41 21.50
N ALA A 216 -23.41 -10.48 20.28
CA ALA A 216 -23.26 -9.34 19.39
C ALA A 216 -24.63 -8.74 19.00
N LYS A 217 -25.63 -9.59 18.69
CA LYS A 217 -27.01 -9.15 18.41
C LYS A 217 -27.67 -8.51 19.62
N ALA A 218 -27.46 -9.06 20.83
CA ALA A 218 -27.98 -8.48 22.07
C ALA A 218 -27.35 -7.11 22.39
N ALA A 219 -26.09 -6.89 22.01
CA ALA A 219 -25.39 -5.64 22.22
C ALA A 219 -25.93 -4.46 21.37
N LEU A 220 -26.55 -4.72 20.20
CA LEU A 220 -27.17 -3.68 19.36
C LEU A 220 -28.27 -2.90 20.09
N ASN A 221 -28.93 -3.53 21.07
CA ASN A 221 -30.05 -2.95 21.81
C ASN A 221 -29.64 -2.25 23.11
N ARG A 222 -28.34 -2.14 23.42
CA ARG A 222 -27.86 -1.40 24.61
C ARG A 222 -27.71 0.09 24.29
N ALA A 223 -28.30 0.93 25.15
CA ALA A 223 -28.35 2.39 24.97
C ALA A 223 -27.01 3.12 25.19
N SER A 224 -26.01 2.49 25.82
CA SER A 224 -24.68 3.08 25.95
C SER A 224 -23.63 2.05 26.33
N CYS A 225 -22.64 1.83 25.46
CA CYS A 225 -21.46 1.04 25.79
C CYS A 225 -20.49 1.92 26.58
N SER A 226 -20.50 1.77 27.91
CA SER A 226 -19.50 2.38 28.78
C SER A 226 -18.17 1.64 28.61
N GLY A 227 -17.17 2.33 28.06
CA GLY A 227 -15.85 1.78 27.71
C GLY A 227 -15.61 1.78 26.19
N LYS A 228 -15.23 2.95 25.63
CA LYS A 228 -15.01 3.18 24.19
C LYS A 228 -13.71 2.53 23.67
N LEU A 229 -13.50 1.24 23.93
CA LEU A 229 -12.44 0.50 23.27
C LEU A 229 -12.90 0.13 21.85
N ILE A 230 -12.06 0.42 20.86
CA ILE A 230 -12.37 0.23 19.43
C ILE A 230 -11.45 -0.85 18.89
N CYS A 231 -12.01 -1.81 18.15
CA CYS A 231 -11.20 -2.79 17.45
C CYS A 231 -10.32 -2.10 16.39
N TRP A 232 -9.05 -2.51 16.28
CA TRP A 232 -8.16 -1.94 15.27
C TRP A 232 -8.71 -2.10 13.83
N SER A 233 -9.50 -3.15 13.54
CA SER A 233 -10.09 -3.36 12.22
C SER A 233 -11.08 -2.27 11.84
N ASP A 234 -11.76 -1.68 12.82
CA ASP A 234 -12.74 -0.61 12.63
C ASP A 234 -12.08 0.72 12.30
N LEU A 235 -10.76 0.80 12.51
CA LEU A 235 -9.94 1.94 12.12
C LEU A 235 -9.51 1.86 10.64
N LYS A 236 -9.73 0.74 9.93
CA LYS A 236 -9.38 0.63 8.50
C LYS A 236 -10.00 1.73 7.62
N PRO A 237 -11.29 2.10 7.76
CA PRO A 237 -11.86 3.22 7.01
C PRO A 237 -11.15 4.54 7.32
N LYS A 238 -10.82 4.81 8.59
CA LYS A 238 -10.07 6.01 8.99
C LYS A 238 -8.66 6.03 8.40
N ILE A 239 -7.95 4.90 8.39
CA ILE A 239 -6.64 4.78 7.73
C ILE A 239 -6.78 5.05 6.23
N ASN A 240 -7.78 4.46 5.57
CA ASN A 240 -8.01 4.66 4.15
C ASN A 240 -8.29 6.13 3.83
N ALA A 241 -9.14 6.79 4.62
CA ALA A 241 -9.44 8.20 4.50
C ALA A 241 -8.18 9.05 4.68
N TYR A 242 -7.39 8.83 5.74
CA TYR A 242 -6.14 9.56 5.97
C TYR A 242 -5.12 9.39 4.82
N ILE A 243 -4.95 8.17 4.31
CA ILE A 243 -4.03 7.94 3.18
C ILE A 243 -4.55 8.62 1.91
N HIS A 244 -5.86 8.64 1.73
CA HIS A 244 -6.50 9.34 0.63
C HIS A 244 -6.33 10.87 0.75
N THR A 245 -6.48 11.46 1.93
CA THR A 245 -6.26 12.90 2.13
C THR A 245 -4.81 13.28 1.86
N VAL A 246 -3.84 12.52 2.37
CA VAL A 246 -2.41 12.76 2.09
C VAL A 246 -2.11 12.64 0.59
N TRP A 247 -2.76 11.69 -0.09
CA TRP A 247 -2.59 11.52 -1.53
C TRP A 247 -3.23 12.67 -2.32
N GLN A 248 -4.39 13.15 -1.88
CA GLN A 248 -5.10 14.29 -2.45
C GLN A 248 -4.29 15.59 -2.27
N GLU A 249 -3.75 15.84 -1.07
CA GLU A 249 -2.88 17.00 -0.80
C GLU A 249 -1.65 16.99 -1.73
N ASN A 250 -1.04 15.82 -1.93
CA ASN A 250 0.08 15.66 -2.86
C ASN A 250 -0.33 15.90 -4.32
N TRP A 251 -1.57 15.56 -4.69
CA TRP A 251 -2.13 15.80 -6.02
C TRP A 251 -2.45 17.29 -6.24
N ASP A 252 -3.02 17.96 -5.24
CA ASP A 252 -3.36 19.39 -5.29
C ASP A 252 -2.12 20.29 -5.31
N ALA A 253 -1.01 19.83 -4.71
CA ALA A 253 0.27 20.52 -4.75
C ALA A 253 0.90 20.52 -6.16
N GLU A 254 0.46 19.67 -7.09
CA GLU A 254 0.94 19.64 -8.47
C GLU A 254 0.28 20.71 -9.34
N GLY A 255 0.61 21.97 -9.10
CA GLY A 255 0.00 23.13 -9.79
C GLY A 255 0.21 23.21 -11.30
N ALA A 256 0.99 22.31 -11.93
CA ALA A 256 1.25 22.28 -13.37
C ALA A 256 0.58 21.11 -14.11
N ASN A 257 -0.22 20.29 -13.43
CA ASN A 257 -0.80 19.09 -14.01
C ASN A 257 -2.18 19.37 -14.63
N LYS A 258 -2.23 19.50 -15.96
CA LYS A 258 -3.50 19.70 -16.71
C LYS A 258 -4.57 18.63 -16.43
N LEU A 259 -4.17 17.43 -15.99
CA LEU A 259 -5.11 16.38 -15.64
C LEU A 259 -5.90 16.71 -14.35
N HIS A 260 -5.37 17.58 -13.49
CA HIS A 260 -6.04 18.03 -12.26
C HIS A 260 -7.37 18.73 -12.56
N GLU A 261 -7.44 19.53 -13.63
CA GLU A 261 -8.69 20.18 -14.08
C GLU A 261 -9.80 19.17 -14.41
N VAL A 262 -9.43 17.99 -14.94
CA VAL A 262 -10.35 16.93 -15.36
C VAL A 262 -10.60 15.91 -14.24
N LEU A 263 -9.69 15.87 -13.26
CA LEU A 263 -9.73 14.97 -12.12
C LEU A 263 -9.27 15.71 -10.85
N PRO A 264 -10.12 16.58 -10.29
CA PRO A 264 -9.78 17.32 -9.08
C PRO A 264 -9.77 16.39 -7.86
N ASN A 265 -10.69 15.42 -7.80
CA ASN A 265 -10.82 14.49 -6.69
C ASN A 265 -10.29 13.11 -7.06
N MET A 266 -9.34 12.61 -6.27
CA MET A 266 -8.77 11.28 -6.41
C MET A 266 -9.75 10.24 -5.87
N GLY A 267 -9.72 9.00 -6.36
CA GLY A 267 -10.35 7.84 -5.69
C GLY A 267 -11.83 7.54 -5.96
N GLU A 268 -12.65 8.48 -6.46
CA GLU A 268 -14.06 8.19 -6.80
C GLU A 268 -14.21 7.68 -8.24
N ASP A 269 -14.82 6.49 -8.40
CA ASP A 269 -15.32 5.91 -9.66
C ASP A 269 -14.38 5.86 -10.88
N LEU A 270 -13.07 6.04 -10.68
CA LEU A 270 -12.05 5.96 -11.72
C LEU A 270 -11.94 4.59 -12.39
N HIS A 271 -12.28 3.52 -11.67
CA HIS A 271 -12.34 2.15 -12.20
C HIS A 271 -13.56 1.90 -13.08
N LYS A 272 -14.60 2.74 -12.99
CA LYS A 272 -15.79 2.73 -13.86
C LYS A 272 -15.58 3.54 -15.14
N ARG A 273 -14.54 4.38 -15.22
CA ARG A 273 -14.21 5.17 -16.41
C ARG A 273 -13.72 4.27 -17.55
N GLY A 274 -14.64 3.87 -18.43
CA GLY A 274 -14.37 2.98 -19.55
C GLY A 274 -15.10 1.64 -19.46
N GLU A 275 -15.90 1.43 -18.41
CA GLU A 275 -16.70 0.21 -18.25
C GLU A 275 -17.61 -0.01 -19.47
N GLY A 276 -17.39 -1.11 -20.19
CA GLY A 276 -18.08 -1.44 -21.45
C GLY A 276 -17.43 -0.90 -22.74
N ALA A 277 -16.34 -0.14 -22.67
CA ALA A 277 -15.59 0.30 -23.84
C ALA A 277 -14.56 -0.77 -24.29
N SER A 278 -14.28 -0.84 -25.59
CA SER A 278 -13.19 -1.69 -26.07
C SER A 278 -11.84 -1.16 -25.59
N ARG A 279 -10.90 -2.06 -25.35
CA ARG A 279 -9.55 -1.73 -24.91
C ARG A 279 -8.85 -0.67 -25.79
N LYS A 280 -9.04 -0.76 -27.11
CA LYS A 280 -8.51 0.21 -28.08
C LYS A 280 -9.05 1.62 -27.80
N ARG A 281 -10.36 1.73 -27.52
CA ARG A 281 -11.03 2.99 -27.15
C ARG A 281 -10.55 3.50 -25.80
N GLU A 282 -10.44 2.64 -24.80
CA GLU A 282 -9.93 3.04 -23.47
C GLU A 282 -8.49 3.56 -23.53
N THR A 283 -7.63 2.85 -24.28
CA THR A 283 -6.24 3.24 -24.50
C THR A 283 -6.15 4.60 -25.19
N ALA A 284 -6.98 4.83 -26.22
CA ALA A 284 -7.08 6.12 -26.91
C ALA A 284 -7.55 7.22 -25.95
N MET A 285 -8.61 6.99 -25.17
CA MET A 285 -9.12 7.96 -24.18
C MET A 285 -8.08 8.29 -23.11
N CYS A 286 -7.37 7.28 -22.58
CA CYS A 286 -6.30 7.47 -21.61
C CYS A 286 -5.16 8.33 -22.19
N ARG A 287 -4.83 8.16 -23.47
CA ARG A 287 -3.82 8.98 -24.14
C ARG A 287 -4.33 10.41 -24.37
N LEU A 288 -5.55 10.58 -24.87
CA LEU A 288 -6.15 11.89 -25.15
C LEU A 288 -6.26 12.76 -23.89
N ARG A 289 -6.79 12.22 -22.78
CA ARG A 289 -6.95 12.96 -21.51
C ARG A 289 -5.64 13.53 -20.96
N ARG A 290 -4.50 12.92 -21.32
CA ARG A 290 -3.17 13.34 -20.86
C ARG A 290 -2.44 14.18 -21.89
N ASN A 291 -2.77 14.06 -23.17
CA ASN A 291 -2.01 14.62 -24.27
C ASN A 291 -2.58 15.96 -24.79
N ASN A 292 -3.13 16.82 -23.92
CA ASN A 292 -3.35 18.25 -24.21
C ASN A 292 -2.03 19.04 -24.44
N LEU A 293 -1.01 18.38 -24.99
CA LEU A 293 0.22 18.94 -25.57
C LEU A 293 0.36 18.60 -27.07
N PHE A 294 -0.54 17.82 -27.67
CA PHE A 294 -0.65 17.69 -29.12
C PHE A 294 -2.12 17.75 -29.53
N VAL A 295 -2.50 18.88 -30.14
CA VAL A 295 -3.72 19.05 -30.90
C VAL A 295 -3.85 17.89 -31.89
N MET A 296 -4.75 16.94 -31.62
CA MET A 296 -5.46 16.29 -32.72
C MET A 296 -6.61 17.23 -33.05
N PRO A 297 -6.75 17.69 -34.31
CA PRO A 297 -7.81 18.61 -34.66
C PRO A 297 -9.16 17.99 -34.30
N VAL A 298 -10.01 18.77 -33.67
CA VAL A 298 -11.36 18.43 -33.18
C VAL A 298 -12.34 18.17 -34.35
N THR A 299 -11.86 17.77 -35.52
CA THR A 299 -12.67 17.59 -36.74
C THR A 299 -12.84 16.13 -37.19
N ALA A 300 -12.33 15.13 -36.46
CA ALA A 300 -12.39 13.72 -36.92
C ALA A 300 -13.29 12.78 -36.10
N PHE A 301 -14.07 13.27 -35.14
CA PHE A 301 -15.12 12.46 -34.50
C PHE A 301 -16.43 13.25 -34.43
N THR A 302 -17.00 13.49 -35.61
CA THR A 302 -18.44 13.70 -35.71
C THR A 302 -19.14 12.42 -35.25
N LEU A 303 -19.81 12.53 -34.11
CA LEU A 303 -20.92 11.66 -33.73
C LEU A 303 -22.04 11.83 -34.75
N SER A 304 -22.02 11.01 -35.79
CA SER A 304 -23.17 10.66 -36.63
C SER A 304 -22.82 9.29 -37.21
N GLY A 305 -23.29 8.19 -36.64
CA GLY A 305 -24.62 7.67 -36.95
C GLY A 305 -24.55 6.92 -38.29
N ILE A 306 -24.86 5.62 -38.27
CA ILE A 306 -25.27 4.68 -39.36
C ILE A 306 -24.80 3.27 -38.90
N PHE A 307 -25.59 2.21 -38.67
CA PHE A 307 -26.93 1.81 -39.14
C PHE A 307 -27.31 2.27 -40.53
#